data_AF-A0A6A0H8W6-F1
#
_entry.id   AF-A0A6A0H8W6-F1
#
_cell.length_a   1.000
_cell.length_b   1.000
_cell.length_c   1.000
_cell.angle_alpha   90.00
_cell.angle_beta   90.00
_cell.angle_gamma   90.00
#
_symmetry.space_group_name_H-M   'P 1'
#
loop_
_entity.id
_entity.type
_entity.pdbx_description
1 polymer ?
#
loop_
_entity_poly.entity_id
_entity_poly.type
_entity_poly.pdbx_seq_one_letter_code
_entity_poly.pdbx_strand_id
1 'polypeptide(L)'
;MPELIELVNSYKPEVIWSDGDWEAQDWYWNSTLFLQWLFNDSPVKDTVVVNDRWGIDIPCNHGSYYTCTDRYNPGTLQPHKWENAMTLDLQSWGYRRNAAAVDYMTIEQLLETLASTISCGGEVSAYNLA
;
A
#
# COMPACT_ATOMS: atom_id res chain seq x y z
N MET A 1 13.27 -5.68 13.08
CA MET A 1 13.23 -6.02 11.65
C MET A 1 14.53 -5.55 10.97
N PRO A 2 15.61 -6.35 10.99
CA PRO A 2 16.92 -5.93 10.50
C PRO A 2 16.96 -5.62 8.99
N GLU A 3 16.27 -6.42 8.18
CA GLU A 3 16.24 -6.25 6.72
C GLU A 3 15.60 -4.92 6.30
N LEU A 4 14.49 -4.53 6.93
CA LEU A 4 13.87 -3.22 6.67
C LEU A 4 14.79 -2.06 7.06
N ILE A 5 15.54 -2.17 8.16
CA ILE A 5 16.53 -1.16 8.55
C ILE A 5 17.63 -1.06 7.49
N GLU A 6 18.12 -2.19 6.97
CA GLU A 6 19.10 -2.20 5.90
C GLU A 6 18.57 -1.53 4.62
N LEU A 7 17.34 -1.85 4.20
CA LEU A 7 16.70 -1.24 3.03
C LEU A 7 16.57 0.28 3.19
N VAL A 8 16.12 0.75 4.35
CA VAL A 8 15.98 2.18 4.64
C VAL A 8 17.32 2.91 4.57
N ASN A 9 18.37 2.34 5.17
CA ASN A 9 19.69 2.96 5.16
C ASN A 9 20.35 2.94 3.78
N SER A 10 20.13 1.88 3.01
CA SER A 10 20.77 1.68 1.70
C SER A 10 20.09 2.49 0.60
N TYR A 11 18.75 2.49 0.57
CA TYR A 11 17.98 3.03 -0.55
C TYR A 11 17.25 4.33 -0.23
N LYS A 12 17.11 4.68 1.05
CA LYS A 12 16.44 5.90 1.50
C LYS A 12 15.07 6.09 0.81
N PRO A 13 14.14 5.13 0.97
CA PRO A 13 12.86 5.17 0.29
C PRO A 13 11.97 6.29 0.84
N GLU A 14 11.15 6.87 -0.04
CA GLU A 14 10.09 7.80 0.35
C GLU A 14 8.84 7.08 0.85
N VAL A 15 8.68 5.79 0.52
CA VAL A 15 7.53 4.97 0.93
C VAL A 15 8.01 3.61 1.42
N ILE A 16 7.50 3.17 2.57
CA ILE A 16 7.57 1.78 2.99
C ILE A 16 6.15 1.21 2.97
N TRP A 17 5.93 0.28 2.04
CA TRP A 17 4.65 -0.40 1.86
C TRP A 17 4.79 -1.82 2.40
N SER A 18 4.23 -2.08 3.58
CA SER A 18 4.23 -3.40 4.20
C SER A 18 2.99 -4.20 3.77
N ASP A 19 3.07 -5.52 3.88
CA ASP A 19 1.95 -6.44 3.62
C ASP A 19 2.04 -7.66 4.54
N GLY A 20 1.00 -8.49 4.59
CA GLY A 20 0.97 -9.69 5.43
C GLY A 20 0.49 -9.44 6.86
N ASP A 21 -0.19 -8.32 7.10
CA ASP A 21 -0.66 -7.88 8.41
C ASP A 21 -1.72 -8.80 9.04
N TRP A 22 -2.40 -9.62 8.23
CA TRP A 22 -3.47 -10.51 8.69
C TRP A 22 -2.99 -11.70 9.55
N GLU A 23 -1.69 -12.00 9.59
CA GLU A 23 -1.19 -13.19 10.29
C GLU A 23 -0.95 -12.96 11.79
N ALA A 24 -0.64 -11.73 12.19
CA ALA A 24 -0.32 -11.43 13.57
C ALA A 24 -0.51 -9.95 13.92
N GLN A 25 -0.60 -9.69 15.22
CA GLN A 25 -0.64 -8.35 15.78
C GLN A 25 0.71 -7.63 15.57
N ASP A 26 0.70 -6.30 15.60
CA ASP A 26 1.85 -5.41 15.36
C ASP A 26 3.09 -5.69 16.25
N TRP A 27 2.87 -6.11 17.50
CA TRP A 27 3.93 -6.44 18.45
C TRP A 27 4.67 -7.72 18.10
N TYR A 28 4.04 -8.66 17.39
CA TYR A 28 4.69 -9.93 17.02
C TYR A 28 5.89 -9.69 16.09
N TRP A 29 5.73 -8.77 15.13
CA TRP A 29 6.76 -8.38 14.18
C TRP A 29 7.73 -7.31 14.71
N ASN A 30 7.45 -6.76 15.89
CA ASN A 30 8.07 -5.53 16.39
C ASN A 30 7.88 -4.34 15.42
N SER A 31 6.70 -4.24 14.79
CA SER A 31 6.36 -3.16 13.84
C SER A 31 6.49 -1.80 14.50
N THR A 32 5.97 -1.65 15.72
CA THR A 32 6.00 -0.38 16.47
C THR A 32 7.41 0.11 16.77
N LEU A 33 8.34 -0.79 17.11
CA LEU A 33 9.75 -0.44 17.35
C LEU A 33 10.44 0.02 16.06
N PHE A 34 10.16 -0.64 14.94
CA PHE A 34 10.70 -0.22 13.65
C PHE A 34 10.14 1.13 13.22
N LEU A 35 8.83 1.33 13.30
CA LEU A 35 8.18 2.59 12.94
C LEU A 35 8.67 3.74 13.82
N GLN A 36 8.88 3.50 15.12
CA GLN A 36 9.48 4.47 16.01
C GLN A 36 10.88 4.90 15.52
N TRP A 37 11.75 3.93 15.22
CA TRP A 37 13.07 4.24 14.66
C TRP A 37 12.99 4.95 13.31
N LEU A 38 12.06 4.52 12.45
CA LEU A 38 11.86 5.08 11.11
C LEU A 38 11.56 6.57 11.17
N PHE A 39 10.61 6.98 12.03
CA PHE A 39 10.16 8.37 12.12
C PHE A 39 11.02 9.25 13.04
N ASN A 40 11.86 8.68 13.90
CA ASN A 40 12.69 9.47 14.83
C ASN A 40 14.16 9.59 14.38
N ASP A 41 14.74 8.49 13.90
CA ASP A 41 16.20 8.34 13.82
C ASP A 41 16.70 8.00 12.41
N SER A 42 15.83 7.49 11.53
CA SER A 42 16.24 7.06 10.19
C SER A 42 16.70 8.21 9.30
N PRO A 43 17.49 7.95 8.25
CA PRO A 43 17.92 8.98 7.29
C PRO A 43 16.80 9.57 6.44
N VAL A 44 15.58 9.03 6.50
CA VAL A 44 14.40 9.45 5.72
C VAL A 44 13.24 9.92 6.59
N LYS A 45 13.46 10.06 7.90
CA LYS A 45 12.43 10.37 8.91
C LYS A 45 11.54 11.57 8.60
N ASP A 46 12.06 12.55 7.87
CA ASP A 46 11.36 13.80 7.57
C ASP A 46 10.44 13.70 6.34
N THR A 47 10.59 12.66 5.51
CA THR A 47 9.86 12.53 4.23
C THR A 47 9.15 11.21 4.04
N VAL A 48 9.63 10.14 4.69
CA VAL A 48 9.08 8.79 4.52
C VAL A 48 7.62 8.71 4.95
N VAL A 49 6.82 7.99 4.18
CA VAL A 49 5.44 7.63 4.52
C VAL A 49 5.26 6.12 4.55
N VAL A 50 4.32 5.64 5.37
CA VAL A 50 3.98 4.22 5.47
C VAL A 50 2.49 3.99 5.25
N ASN A 51 2.14 2.84 4.68
CA ASN A 51 0.75 2.39 4.62
C ASN A 51 0.27 1.88 5.99
N ASP A 52 -0.93 1.31 6.02
CA ASP A 52 -1.65 0.86 7.21
C ASP A 52 -1.62 -0.66 7.46
N ARG A 53 -0.67 -1.38 6.87
CA ARG A 53 -0.58 -2.86 6.93
C ARG A 53 0.53 -3.34 7.85
N TRP A 54 0.51 -2.94 9.12
CA TRP A 54 1.58 -3.24 10.09
C TRP A 54 1.21 -4.28 11.16
N GLY A 55 -0.01 -4.81 11.10
CA GLY A 55 -0.53 -5.88 11.97
C GLY A 55 -2.06 -5.93 11.96
N ILE A 56 -2.63 -6.95 12.61
CA ILE A 56 -4.08 -7.07 12.80
C ILE A 56 -4.64 -5.81 13.49
N ASP A 57 -5.84 -5.38 13.08
CA ASP A 57 -6.56 -4.19 13.56
C ASP A 57 -5.88 -2.83 13.24
N ILE A 58 -4.82 -2.81 12.44
CA ILE A 58 -4.14 -1.58 11.99
C ILE A 58 -4.76 -0.97 10.72
N PRO A 59 -5.20 -1.75 9.70
CA PRO A 59 -5.78 -1.17 8.48
C PRO A 59 -6.96 -0.24 8.76
N CYS A 60 -7.04 0.87 8.01
CA CYS A 60 -7.95 2.00 8.22
C CYS A 60 -7.86 2.74 9.57
N ASN A 61 -6.91 2.40 10.46
CA ASN A 61 -6.78 3.03 11.78
C ASN A 61 -5.47 3.79 11.94
N HIS A 62 -4.35 3.22 11.48
CA HIS A 62 -3.00 3.79 11.67
C HIS A 62 -2.19 3.74 10.38
N GLY A 63 -1.30 4.71 10.18
CA GLY A 63 -0.47 4.83 8.98
C GLY A 63 -0.40 6.27 8.49
N SER A 64 0.54 6.58 7.60
CA SER A 64 0.61 7.90 6.96
C SER A 64 -0.51 8.06 5.91
N TYR A 65 -0.93 6.95 5.30
CA TYR A 65 -2.09 6.83 4.43
C TYR A 65 -2.70 5.44 4.58
N TYR A 66 -3.98 5.31 4.19
CA TYR A 66 -4.72 4.07 4.33
C TYR A 66 -4.83 3.30 3.02
N THR A 67 -4.61 2.00 3.06
CA THR A 67 -4.97 1.07 1.99
C THR A 67 -6.23 0.31 2.35
N CYS A 68 -6.54 0.13 3.65
CA CYS A 68 -7.74 -0.52 4.18
C CYS A 68 -7.90 -1.99 3.78
N THR A 69 -8.19 -2.25 2.51
CA THR A 69 -8.33 -3.57 1.90
C THR A 69 -7.80 -3.54 0.48
N ASP A 70 -7.53 -4.71 -0.11
CA ASP A 70 -7.21 -4.78 -1.54
C ASP A 70 -8.29 -4.12 -2.41
N ARG A 71 -7.88 -3.34 -3.42
CA ARG A 71 -8.76 -2.61 -4.34
C ARG A 71 -9.76 -1.69 -3.63
N TYR A 72 -9.37 -1.13 -2.48
CA TYR A 72 -10.20 -0.21 -1.72
C TYR A 72 -10.60 0.99 -2.58
N ASN A 73 -11.90 1.30 -2.61
CA ASN A 73 -12.44 2.51 -3.21
C ASN A 73 -13.70 2.92 -2.42
N PRO A 74 -13.64 3.98 -1.61
CA PRO A 74 -14.71 4.35 -0.71
C PRO A 74 -15.91 4.99 -1.44
N GLY A 75 -15.75 5.45 -2.68
CA GLY A 75 -16.79 6.14 -3.45
C GLY A 75 -17.25 7.48 -2.85
N THR A 76 -16.61 7.94 -1.77
CA THR A 76 -16.86 9.23 -1.14
C THR A 76 -15.54 9.87 -0.69
N LEU A 77 -15.49 11.20 -0.65
CA LEU A 77 -14.30 11.93 -0.22
C LEU A 77 -13.90 11.55 1.21
N GLN A 78 -12.67 11.07 1.39
CA GLN A 78 -12.15 10.70 2.70
C GLN A 78 -11.43 11.88 3.38
N PRO A 79 -11.53 12.00 4.71
CA PRO A 79 -10.81 13.02 5.46
C PRO A 79 -9.31 12.69 5.64
N HIS A 80 -8.94 11.42 5.57
CA HIS A 80 -7.56 10.94 5.64
C HIS A 80 -7.06 10.54 4.26
N LYS A 81 -5.75 10.64 4.02
CA LYS A 81 -5.13 10.19 2.78
C LYS A 81 -5.20 8.67 2.67
N TRP A 82 -5.42 8.19 1.44
CA TRP A 82 -5.59 6.78 1.16
C TRP A 82 -5.12 6.44 -0.26
N GLU A 83 -4.80 5.17 -0.48
CA GLU A 83 -4.31 4.62 -1.74
C GLU A 83 -5.20 3.45 -2.20
N ASN A 84 -5.55 3.44 -3.47
CA ASN A 84 -6.15 2.31 -4.16
C ASN A 84 -5.05 1.44 -4.77
N ALA A 85 -4.65 0.39 -4.04
CA ALA A 85 -3.81 -0.66 -4.59
C ALA A 85 -4.68 -1.61 -5.43
N MET A 86 -4.45 -1.64 -6.75
CA MET A 86 -5.23 -2.43 -7.70
C MET A 86 -4.35 -3.20 -8.70
N THR A 87 -4.96 -4.16 -9.40
CA THR A 87 -4.30 -4.97 -10.43
C THR A 87 -4.90 -4.69 -11.80
N LEU A 88 -4.06 -4.75 -12.84
CA LEU A 88 -4.56 -4.74 -14.21
C LEU A 88 -5.12 -6.11 -14.60
N ASP A 89 -4.44 -7.18 -14.18
CA ASP A 89 -4.96 -8.55 -14.27
C ASP A 89 -5.98 -8.76 -13.16
N LEU A 90 -7.22 -9.07 -13.52
CA LEU A 90 -8.34 -9.24 -12.59
C LEU A 90 -8.13 -10.41 -11.62
N GLN A 91 -7.23 -11.34 -11.92
CA GLN A 91 -7.03 -12.57 -11.15
C GLN A 91 -5.70 -12.60 -10.38
N SER A 92 -4.77 -11.67 -10.63
CA SER A 92 -3.40 -11.79 -10.09
C SER A 92 -2.71 -10.44 -9.89
N TRP A 93 -1.90 -10.35 -8.84
CA TRP A 93 -0.94 -9.27 -8.60
C TRP A 93 0.38 -9.48 -9.36
N GLY A 94 0.79 -10.74 -9.52
CA GLY A 94 1.98 -11.13 -10.26
C GLY A 94 1.68 -11.54 -11.70
N TYR A 95 2.73 -11.63 -12.52
CA TYR A 95 2.60 -12.03 -13.91
C TYR A 95 2.01 -13.44 -14.11
N ARG A 96 0.98 -13.53 -14.96
CA ARG A 96 0.42 -14.80 -15.46
C ARG A 96 0.66 -14.95 -16.96
N ARG A 97 1.56 -15.87 -17.33
CA ARG A 97 1.89 -16.17 -18.74
C ARG A 97 0.69 -16.57 -19.60
N ASN A 98 -0.32 -17.20 -18.99
CA ASN A 98 -1.50 -17.71 -19.68
C ASN A 98 -2.73 -16.79 -19.52
N ALA A 99 -2.55 -15.55 -19.07
CA ALA A 99 -3.64 -14.59 -18.95
C ALA A 99 -4.24 -14.28 -20.34
N ALA A 100 -5.56 -14.33 -20.43
CA ALA A 100 -6.27 -13.90 -21.63
C ALA A 100 -6.54 -12.38 -21.58
N ALA A 101 -6.74 -11.75 -22.73
CA ALA A 101 -7.07 -10.31 -22.80
C ALA A 101 -8.32 -9.93 -21.97
N VAL A 102 -9.28 -10.86 -21.86
CA VAL A 102 -10.51 -10.68 -21.05
C VAL A 102 -10.24 -10.70 -19.54
N ASP A 103 -9.09 -11.22 -19.11
CA ASP A 103 -8.68 -11.20 -17.71
C ASP A 103 -8.04 -9.85 -17.33
N TYR A 104 -7.93 -8.90 -18.25
CA TYR A 104 -7.41 -7.57 -17.98
C TYR A 104 -8.53 -6.53 -17.93
N MET A 105 -8.33 -5.51 -17.09
CA MET A 105 -9.19 -4.33 -17.12
C MET A 105 -9.17 -3.68 -18.50
N THR A 106 -10.34 -3.27 -18.98
CA THR A 106 -10.40 -2.41 -20.17
C THR A 106 -9.89 -1.01 -19.82
N ILE A 107 -9.55 -0.23 -20.86
CA ILE A 107 -9.10 1.14 -20.64
C ILE A 107 -10.18 1.99 -19.98
N GLU A 108 -11.46 1.76 -20.32
CA GLU A 108 -12.60 2.45 -19.71
C GLU A 108 -12.70 2.14 -18.21
N GLN A 109 -12.56 0.88 -17.82
CA GLN A 109 -12.59 0.47 -16.41
C GLN A 109 -11.41 1.06 -15.62
N LEU A 110 -10.22 1.12 -16.23
CA LEU A 110 -9.04 1.73 -15.62
C LEU A 110 -9.25 3.22 -15.42
N LEU A 111 -9.75 3.93 -16.44
CA LEU A 111 -10.02 5.36 -16.37
C LEU A 111 -11.12 5.69 -15.35
N GLU A 112 -12.17 4.87 -15.27
CA GLU A 112 -13.23 5.01 -14.27
C GLU A 112 -12.68 4.82 -12.85
N THR A 113 -11.86 3.80 -12.63
CA THR A 113 -11.23 3.53 -11.34
C THR A 113 -10.29 4.67 -10.93
N LEU A 114 -9.50 5.19 -11.87
CA LEU A 114 -8.61 6.32 -11.64
C LEU A 114 -9.37 7.60 -11.30
N ALA A 115 -10.37 7.95 -12.11
CA ALA A 115 -11.16 9.16 -11.92
C ALA A 115 -11.94 9.12 -10.60
N SER A 116 -12.57 7.99 -10.27
CA SER A 116 -13.30 7.82 -9.01
C SER A 116 -12.36 7.93 -7.80
N THR A 117 -11.20 7.27 -7.83
CA THR A 117 -10.20 7.33 -6.75
C THR A 117 -9.73 8.76 -6.48
N ILE A 118 -9.29 9.47 -7.53
CA ILE A 118 -8.79 10.85 -7.40
C ILE A 118 -9.90 11.80 -6.93
N SER A 119 -11.12 11.63 -7.43
CA SER A 119 -12.28 12.45 -7.01
C SER A 119 -12.62 12.29 -5.52
N CYS A 120 -12.25 11.15 -4.93
CA CYS A 120 -12.44 10.83 -3.51
C CYS A 120 -11.19 11.12 -2.66
N GLY A 121 -10.21 11.84 -3.21
CA GLY A 121 -9.02 12.31 -2.50
C GLY A 121 -7.91 11.26 -2.31
N GLY A 122 -8.02 10.11 -2.99
CA GLY A 122 -7.04 9.03 -2.96
C GLY A 122 -6.06 9.04 -4.13
N GLU A 123 -5.03 8.23 -4.02
CA GLU A 123 -4.04 7.96 -5.06
C GLU A 123 -4.21 6.52 -5.61
N VAL A 124 -3.73 6.25 -6.83
CA VAL A 124 -3.83 4.92 -7.46
C VAL A 124 -2.44 4.32 -7.64
N SER A 125 -2.28 3.08 -7.16
CA SER A 125 -1.12 2.23 -7.41
C SER A 125 -1.58 0.96 -8.13
N ALA A 126 -1.26 0.86 -9.42
CA ALA A 126 -1.63 -0.26 -10.26
C ALA A 126 -0.43 -1.19 -10.49
N TYR A 127 -0.57 -2.46 -10.12
CA TYR A 127 0.52 -3.44 -10.21
C TYR A 127 0.24 -4.50 -11.27
N ASN A 128 1.31 -4.84 -11.99
CA ASN A 128 1.45 -6.07 -12.77
C ASN A 128 2.96 -6.33 -12.85
N LEU A 129 3.50 -7.00 -11.83
CA LEU A 129 4.95 -7.25 -11.73
C LEU A 129 5.36 -8.17 -12.88
N ALA A 130 6.09 -7.61 -13.85
CA ALA A 130 6.59 -8.29 -15.05
C ALA A 130 7.77 -9.22 -14.75
#